data_AF-A0A812XC18-F1
#
_entry.id   AF-A0A812XC18-F1
#
_cell.length_a   1.000
_cell.length_b   1.000
_cell.length_c   1.000
_cell.angle_alpha   90.00
_cell.angle_beta   90.00
_cell.angle_gamma   90.00
#
_symmetry.space_group_name_H-M   'P 1'
#
loop_
_entity.id
_entity.type
_entity.pdbx_description
1 polymer ?
#
loop_
_entity_poly.entity_id
_entity_poly.type
_entity_poly.pdbx_seq_one_letter_code
_entity_poly.pdbx_strand_id
1 'polypeptide(L)'
;MLEALSLEQIVEASTPGKVARLVHKELPFRFAARIQHIEAVTGWEKQLELQQLHEIFLDSFSELRMAEPPGTEECQLSVEDLKEYTEVIRSVRKRHRPVVALLAEAVRKMMHSDAAWMEGDAFQSWADTFLLSRISTEMLTSHYMAVVESHDPSAEQLHSADHIGIVDTKCNPGRICEEAAKAVQAMYANPERQVAGSLSVKVHSHSDSGSLSAIEFSYIPKYLFYIVQELIKNSARATVEACEVDRRRTLSQRPIIVTVCADQKQVAIRIADQGGGVPFGKADEIWSYLFSTSKQPFQEYLESGSPLAGWGVGLPLGRLYARYLGGSLELMNVPGTGVDAYLFLRRIAPSERDGIPRTSISDSLAPV
;
A
#
# COMPACT_ATOMS: atom_id res chain seq x y z
N MET A 1 18.10 0.71 10.87
CA MET A 1 16.88 0.73 10.04
C MET A 1 16.98 -0.42 9.06
N LEU A 2 15.94 -1.24 8.89
CA LEU A 2 15.94 -2.35 7.95
C LEU A 2 15.99 -1.85 6.52
N GLU A 3 16.93 -2.33 5.71
CA GLU A 3 16.94 -2.01 4.28
C GLU A 3 15.66 -2.54 3.62
N ALA A 4 15.03 -1.69 2.79
CA ALA A 4 13.90 -2.12 2.00
C ALA A 4 14.38 -3.09 0.92
N LEU A 5 13.60 -4.14 0.66
CA LEU A 5 13.90 -5.04 -0.43
C LEU A 5 13.58 -4.32 -1.75
N SER A 6 14.57 -4.31 -2.63
CA SER A 6 14.42 -3.81 -3.99
C SER A 6 13.48 -4.72 -4.80
N LEU A 7 12.78 -4.15 -5.79
CA LEU A 7 11.88 -4.97 -6.62
C LEU A 7 12.69 -5.96 -7.48
N GLU A 8 13.95 -5.65 -7.77
CA GLU A 8 14.92 -6.54 -8.39
C GLU A 8 15.16 -7.79 -7.55
N GLN A 9 15.41 -7.66 -6.23
CA GLN A 9 15.58 -8.81 -5.34
C GLN A 9 14.34 -9.70 -5.27
N ILE A 10 13.15 -9.11 -5.36
CA ILE A 10 11.88 -9.85 -5.42
C ILE A 10 11.77 -10.61 -6.75
N VAL A 11 12.08 -9.96 -7.87
CA VAL A 11 12.06 -10.59 -9.20
C VAL A 11 13.11 -11.71 -9.33
N GLU A 12 14.29 -11.55 -8.72
CA GLU A 12 15.33 -12.59 -8.68
C GLU A 12 14.88 -13.86 -7.92
N ALA A 13 14.01 -13.69 -6.92
CA ALA A 13 13.39 -14.76 -6.15
C ALA A 13 12.14 -15.32 -6.88
N SER A 14 12.32 -15.79 -8.11
CA SER A 14 11.24 -16.22 -9.00
C SER A 14 10.85 -17.71 -8.94
N THR A 15 11.60 -18.53 -8.18
CA THR A 15 11.31 -19.97 -8.02
C THR A 15 10.95 -20.31 -6.57
N PRO A 16 10.17 -21.38 -6.31
CA PRO A 16 9.75 -21.75 -4.96
C PRO A 16 10.90 -21.83 -3.95
N GLY A 17 11.99 -22.52 -4.28
CA GLY A 17 13.15 -22.61 -3.39
C GLY A 17 13.85 -21.28 -3.12
N LYS A 18 14.00 -20.42 -4.14
CA LYS A 18 14.63 -19.09 -3.97
C LYS A 18 13.78 -18.19 -3.08
N VAL A 19 12.47 -18.12 -3.33
CA VAL A 19 11.57 -17.29 -2.53
C VAL A 19 11.43 -17.83 -1.11
N ALA A 20 11.40 -19.16 -0.91
CA ALA A 20 11.39 -19.77 0.41
C ALA A 20 12.61 -19.34 1.25
N ARG A 21 13.81 -19.42 0.67
CA ARG A 21 15.06 -18.99 1.35
C ARG A 21 15.05 -17.50 1.68
N LEU A 22 14.63 -16.66 0.75
CA LEU A 22 14.53 -15.22 0.99
C LEU A 22 13.58 -14.92 2.17
N VAL A 23 12.40 -15.54 2.17
CA VAL A 23 11.38 -15.34 3.20
C VAL A 23 11.83 -15.88 4.55
N HIS A 24 12.44 -17.08 4.59
CA HIS A 24 12.94 -17.70 5.81
C HIS A 24 14.05 -16.87 6.46
N LYS A 25 14.89 -16.23 5.64
CA LYS A 25 15.94 -15.32 6.10
C LYS A 25 15.37 -13.99 6.60
N GLU A 26 14.49 -13.36 5.83
CA GLU A 26 14.08 -11.97 6.05
C GLU A 26 12.94 -11.80 7.05
N LEU A 27 11.93 -12.68 7.04
CA LEU A 27 10.74 -12.49 7.87
C LEU A 27 11.02 -12.52 9.38
N PRO A 28 11.80 -13.47 9.95
CA PRO A 28 12.05 -13.50 11.39
C PRO A 28 12.74 -12.22 11.88
N PHE A 29 13.71 -11.71 11.11
CA PHE A 29 14.39 -10.45 11.45
C PHE A 29 13.41 -9.27 11.44
N ARG A 30 12.53 -9.19 10.43
CA ARG A 30 11.51 -8.13 10.31
C ARG A 30 10.40 -8.24 11.35
N PHE A 31 10.09 -9.43 11.85
CA PHE A 31 9.17 -9.61 12.98
C PHE A 31 9.83 -9.22 14.30
N ALA A 32 11.06 -9.67 14.57
CA ALA A 32 11.81 -9.28 15.76
C ALA A 32 11.97 -7.76 15.88
N ALA A 33 12.33 -7.08 14.79
CA ALA A 33 12.44 -5.63 14.77
C ALA A 33 11.09 -4.93 15.10
N ARG A 34 9.96 -5.48 14.67
CA ARG A 34 8.63 -4.94 14.99
C ARG A 34 8.20 -5.19 16.42
N ILE A 35 8.55 -6.34 16.99
CA ILE A 35 8.34 -6.63 18.41
C ILE A 35 9.04 -5.54 19.24
N GLN A 36 10.33 -5.30 18.96
CA GLN A 36 11.10 -4.23 19.61
C GLN A 36 10.51 -2.83 19.37
N HIS A 37 9.97 -2.58 18.17
CA HIS A 37 9.34 -1.30 17.83
C HIS A 37 8.06 -1.04 18.63
N ILE A 38 7.30 -2.08 18.95
CA ILE A 38 6.13 -1.98 19.84
C ILE A 38 6.60 -1.81 21.29
N GLU A 39 7.57 -2.60 21.74
CA GLU A 39 8.12 -2.55 23.10
C GLU A 39 8.77 -1.20 23.44
N ALA A 40 9.21 -0.44 22.43
CA ALA A 40 9.71 0.92 22.60
C ALA A 40 8.63 1.94 22.98
N VAL A 41 7.34 1.64 22.79
CA VAL A 41 6.23 2.53 23.16
C VAL A 41 6.00 2.43 24.67
N THR A 42 6.14 3.54 25.39
CA THR A 42 5.95 3.56 26.84
C THR A 42 4.52 3.17 27.22
N GLY A 43 4.36 2.12 28.02
CA GLY A 43 3.05 1.65 28.49
C GLY A 43 2.25 0.89 27.43
N TRP A 44 2.90 0.33 26.41
CA TRP A 44 2.27 -0.56 25.43
C TRP A 44 1.55 -1.74 26.10
N GLU A 45 2.06 -2.20 27.26
CA GLU A 45 1.45 -3.27 28.07
C GLU A 45 0.13 -2.86 28.71
N LYS A 46 -0.29 -1.59 28.62
CA LYS A 46 -1.58 -1.12 29.12
C LYS A 46 -2.60 -0.93 28.01
N GLN A 47 -2.18 -1.06 26.75
CA GLN A 47 -3.03 -0.88 25.58
C GLN A 47 -3.32 -2.24 24.94
N LEU A 48 -4.60 -2.64 24.97
CA LEU A 48 -5.04 -3.94 24.48
C LEU A 48 -4.62 -4.18 23.02
N GLU A 49 -4.77 -3.18 22.17
CA GLU A 49 -4.43 -3.29 20.74
C GLU A 49 -2.93 -3.48 20.51
N LEU A 50 -2.08 -2.83 21.30
CA LEU A 50 -0.62 -2.98 21.20
C LEU A 50 -0.17 -4.34 21.73
N GLN A 51 -0.81 -4.87 22.79
CA GLN A 51 -0.60 -6.24 23.25
C GLN A 51 -0.98 -7.26 22.17
N GLN A 52 -2.15 -7.10 21.54
CA GLN A 52 -2.59 -7.98 20.45
C GLN A 52 -1.65 -7.92 19.24
N LEU A 53 -1.17 -6.72 18.88
CA LEU A 53 -0.15 -6.57 17.84
C LEU A 53 1.14 -7.31 18.22
N HIS A 54 1.62 -7.14 19.45
CA HIS A 54 2.81 -7.82 19.96
C HIS A 54 2.68 -9.34 19.87
N GLU A 55 1.58 -9.91 20.36
CA GLU A 55 1.28 -11.34 20.28
C GLU A 55 1.28 -11.87 18.84
N ILE A 56 0.63 -11.15 17.91
CA ILE A 56 0.62 -11.52 16.48
C ILE A 56 2.04 -11.65 15.93
N PHE A 57 2.93 -10.71 16.26
CA PHE A 57 4.32 -10.74 15.79
C PHE A 57 5.15 -11.80 16.50
N LEU A 58 4.97 -11.99 17.81
CA LEU A 58 5.69 -12.98 18.61
C LEU A 58 5.35 -14.41 18.17
N ASP A 59 4.07 -14.71 17.97
CA ASP A 59 3.60 -16.02 17.49
C ASP A 59 4.15 -16.30 16.10
N SER A 60 4.09 -15.32 15.20
CA SER A 60 4.57 -15.47 13.82
C SER A 60 6.09 -15.61 13.74
N PHE A 61 6.81 -14.91 14.62
CA PHE A 61 8.26 -15.07 14.77
C PHE A 61 8.59 -16.48 15.24
N SER A 62 7.91 -16.95 16.29
CA SER A 62 8.14 -18.27 16.87
C SER A 62 7.84 -19.38 15.87
N GLU A 63 6.70 -19.33 15.19
CA GLU A 63 6.28 -20.30 14.18
C GLU A 63 7.28 -20.39 13.02
N LEU A 64 7.77 -19.25 12.51
CA LEU A 64 8.80 -19.24 11.47
C LEU A 64 10.16 -19.75 11.93
N ARG A 65 10.54 -19.50 13.18
CA ARG A 65 11.81 -19.97 13.74
C ARG A 65 11.81 -21.48 13.99
N MET A 66 10.64 -22.06 14.21
CA MET A 66 10.44 -23.50 14.40
C MET A 66 10.21 -24.25 13.08
N ALA A 67 9.89 -23.55 12.00
CA ALA A 67 9.76 -24.14 10.68
C ALA A 67 11.11 -24.64 10.16
N GLU A 68 11.11 -25.77 9.46
CA GLU A 68 12.33 -26.30 8.84
C GLU A 68 12.88 -25.31 7.81
N PRO A 69 14.20 -25.06 7.82
CA PRO A 69 14.80 -24.17 6.83
C PRO A 69 14.69 -24.80 5.44
N PRO A 70 14.27 -24.03 4.42
CA PRO A 70 14.42 -24.49 3.05
C PRO A 70 15.92 -24.70 2.80
N GLY A 71 16.28 -25.89 2.31
CA GLY A 71 17.67 -26.35 2.16
C GLY A 71 18.59 -25.40 1.36
N THR A 72 19.84 -25.82 1.15
CA THR A 72 20.87 -24.97 0.52
C THR A 72 20.52 -24.51 -0.91
N GLU A 73 21.25 -23.52 -1.45
CA GLU A 73 20.99 -22.99 -2.80
C GLU A 73 21.10 -24.05 -3.91
N GLU A 74 21.88 -25.08 -3.68
CA GLU A 74 22.08 -26.23 -4.57
C GLU A 74 20.85 -27.15 -4.63
N CYS A 75 19.99 -27.11 -3.60
CA CYS A 75 18.75 -27.85 -3.56
C CYS A 75 17.66 -27.13 -4.37
N GLN A 76 17.25 -27.73 -5.48
CA GLN A 76 15.99 -27.39 -6.13
C GLN A 76 14.84 -27.92 -5.27
N LEU A 77 13.97 -27.03 -4.83
CA LEU A 77 12.79 -27.37 -4.02
C LEU A 77 11.54 -27.21 -4.88
N SER A 78 10.74 -28.27 -4.94
CA SER A 78 9.42 -28.27 -5.55
C SER A 78 8.36 -27.67 -4.61
N VAL A 79 7.15 -27.48 -5.13
CA VAL A 79 6.01 -27.04 -4.32
C VAL A 79 5.67 -28.07 -3.22
N GLU A 80 5.78 -29.38 -3.51
CA GLU A 80 5.49 -30.43 -2.53
C GLU A 80 6.52 -30.45 -1.40
N ASP A 81 7.80 -30.22 -1.70
CA ASP A 81 8.87 -30.13 -0.68
C ASP A 81 8.63 -28.95 0.29
N LEU A 82 7.91 -27.92 -0.15
CA LEU A 82 7.64 -26.72 0.61
C LEU A 82 6.25 -26.69 1.25
N LYS A 83 5.51 -27.81 1.24
CA LYS A 83 4.10 -27.84 1.67
C LYS A 83 3.90 -27.39 3.11
N GLU A 84 4.68 -27.94 4.05
CA GLU A 84 4.58 -27.58 5.47
C GLU A 84 4.99 -26.12 5.71
N TYR A 85 6.08 -25.68 5.06
CA TYR A 85 6.53 -24.29 5.12
C TYR A 85 5.47 -23.32 4.55
N THR A 86 4.79 -23.72 3.48
CA THR A 86 3.69 -22.95 2.88
C THR A 86 2.53 -22.80 3.84
N GLU A 87 2.18 -23.83 4.62
CA GLU A 87 1.15 -23.71 5.66
C GLU A 87 1.54 -22.70 6.75
N VAL A 88 2.82 -22.67 7.15
CA VAL A 88 3.34 -21.65 8.08
C VAL A 88 3.14 -20.25 7.49
N ILE A 89 3.49 -20.04 6.22
CA ILE A 89 3.28 -18.73 5.56
C ILE A 89 1.79 -18.37 5.46
N ARG A 90 0.91 -19.32 5.15
CA ARG A 90 -0.55 -19.08 5.14
C ARG A 90 -1.07 -18.70 6.52
N SER A 91 -0.62 -19.40 7.56
CA SER A 91 -0.93 -19.15 8.98
C SER A 91 -0.52 -17.72 9.38
N VAL A 92 0.73 -17.34 9.09
CA VAL A 92 1.25 -15.98 9.31
C VAL A 92 0.40 -14.93 8.60
N ARG A 93 0.12 -15.08 7.29
CA ARG A 93 -0.70 -14.11 6.54
C ARG A 93 -2.10 -13.94 7.14
N LYS A 94 -2.74 -15.05 7.53
CA LYS A 94 -4.07 -15.02 8.16
C LYS A 94 -4.02 -14.27 9.50
N ARG A 95 -3.02 -14.56 10.34
CA ARG A 95 -2.82 -13.92 11.65
C ARG A 95 -2.58 -12.42 11.54
N HIS A 96 -1.97 -11.96 10.45
CA HIS A 96 -1.61 -10.55 10.23
C HIS A 96 -2.72 -9.70 9.59
N ARG A 97 -3.87 -10.29 9.24
CA ARG A 97 -5.02 -9.56 8.66
C ARG A 97 -5.51 -8.35 9.48
N PRO A 98 -5.64 -8.42 10.82
CA PRO A 98 -6.19 -7.32 11.61
C PRO A 98 -5.17 -6.23 11.95
N VAL A 99 -3.87 -6.39 11.59
CA VAL A 99 -2.78 -5.52 12.06
C VAL A 99 -3.04 -4.03 11.83
N VAL A 100 -3.52 -3.63 10.65
CA VAL A 100 -3.72 -2.20 10.38
C VAL A 100 -4.94 -1.65 11.13
N ALA A 101 -6.00 -2.46 11.30
CA ALA A 101 -7.17 -2.05 12.06
C ALA A 101 -6.83 -1.91 13.56
N LEU A 102 -6.06 -2.86 14.11
CA LEU A 102 -5.55 -2.79 15.48
C LEU A 102 -4.65 -1.57 15.69
N LEU A 103 -3.74 -1.30 14.75
CA LEU A 103 -2.90 -0.11 14.81
C LEU A 103 -3.75 1.16 14.83
N ALA A 104 -4.70 1.27 13.91
CA ALA A 104 -5.54 2.46 13.81
C ALA A 104 -6.42 2.64 15.07
N GLU A 105 -6.93 1.55 15.65
CA GLU A 105 -7.69 1.58 16.90
C GLU A 105 -6.82 1.94 18.11
N ALA A 106 -5.59 1.40 18.19
CA ALA A 106 -4.62 1.76 19.22
C ALA A 106 -4.40 3.27 19.20
N VAL A 107 -4.11 3.81 18.01
CA VAL A 107 -3.84 5.24 17.80
C VAL A 107 -5.04 6.09 18.17
N ARG A 108 -6.24 5.67 17.75
CA ARG A 108 -7.48 6.38 18.08
C ARG A 108 -7.72 6.44 19.59
N LYS A 109 -7.55 5.33 20.32
CA LYS A 109 -7.70 5.29 21.78
C LYS A 109 -6.65 6.14 22.48
N MET A 110 -5.41 6.09 21.99
CA MET A 110 -4.31 6.86 22.56
C MET A 110 -4.49 8.38 22.35
N MET A 111 -5.00 8.82 21.20
CA MET A 111 -5.34 10.23 20.95
C MET A 111 -6.44 10.79 21.86
N HIS A 112 -7.32 9.94 22.40
CA HIS A 112 -8.38 10.35 23.33
C HIS A 112 -8.00 10.22 24.81
N SER A 113 -6.78 9.73 25.10
CA SER A 113 -6.29 9.57 26.47
C SER A 113 -5.37 10.73 26.85
N ASP A 114 -5.44 11.21 28.09
CA ASP A 114 -4.50 12.22 28.65
C ASP A 114 -3.07 11.67 28.85
N ALA A 115 -2.82 10.42 28.47
CA ALA A 115 -1.51 9.81 28.60
C ALA A 115 -0.57 10.42 27.54
N ALA A 116 0.48 11.11 27.98
CA ALA A 116 1.53 11.61 27.10
C ALA A 116 2.47 10.45 26.71
N TRP A 117 2.22 9.81 25.56
CA TRP A 117 3.02 8.68 25.07
C TRP A 117 3.98 9.12 23.96
N MET A 118 3.53 9.96 23.03
CA MET A 118 4.32 10.60 21.98
C MET A 118 3.63 11.89 21.51
N GLU A 119 4.40 12.97 21.35
CA GLU A 119 3.94 14.19 20.68
C GLU A 119 3.87 13.97 19.16
N GLY A 120 2.99 14.72 18.47
CA GLY A 120 2.53 14.48 17.10
C GLY A 120 3.54 13.85 16.13
N ASP A 121 4.69 14.50 15.94
CA ASP A 121 5.70 14.07 14.96
C ASP A 121 6.39 12.75 15.31
N ALA A 122 6.60 12.47 16.60
CA ALA A 122 7.21 11.23 17.06
C ALA A 122 6.31 10.03 16.73
N PHE A 123 5.00 10.21 16.89
CA PHE A 123 4.04 9.18 16.51
C PHE A 123 3.97 8.97 14.99
N GLN A 124 3.94 10.04 14.19
CA GLN A 124 3.94 9.92 12.71
C GLN A 124 5.15 9.09 12.26
N SER A 125 6.35 9.42 12.75
CA SER A 125 7.58 8.68 12.43
C SER A 125 7.53 7.22 12.88
N TRP A 126 6.95 6.96 14.06
CA TRP A 126 6.79 5.59 14.57
C TRP A 126 5.83 4.77 13.71
N ALA A 127 4.68 5.35 13.33
CA ALA A 127 3.67 4.69 12.50
C ALA A 127 4.18 4.45 11.07
N ASP A 128 4.89 5.41 10.49
CA ASP A 128 5.54 5.26 9.18
C ASP A 128 6.52 4.09 9.20
N THR A 129 7.37 4.00 10.22
CA THR A 129 8.34 2.90 10.37
C THR A 129 7.63 1.55 10.51
N PHE A 130 6.59 1.49 11.34
CA PHE A 130 5.81 0.27 11.56
C PHE A 130 5.11 -0.19 10.27
N LEU A 131 4.41 0.71 9.58
CA LEU A 131 3.66 0.40 8.36
C LEU A 131 4.59 0.06 7.19
N LEU A 132 5.73 0.74 7.05
CA LEU A 132 6.73 0.41 6.04
C LEU A 132 7.31 -0.99 6.27
N SER A 133 7.62 -1.35 7.51
CA SER A 133 8.04 -2.71 7.87
C SER A 133 6.94 -3.75 7.57
N ARG A 134 5.68 -3.39 7.77
CA ARG A 134 4.54 -4.27 7.47
C ARG A 134 4.36 -4.47 5.97
N ILE A 135 4.44 -3.41 5.15
CA ILE A 135 4.41 -3.48 3.68
C ILE A 135 5.46 -4.48 3.20
N SER A 136 6.68 -4.39 3.73
CA SER A 136 7.77 -5.29 3.37
C SER A 136 7.44 -6.77 3.60
N THR A 137 6.88 -7.11 4.76
CA THR A 137 6.52 -8.53 5.04
C THR A 137 5.27 -9.00 4.32
N GLU A 138 4.31 -8.11 4.04
CA GLU A 138 3.18 -8.43 3.16
C GLU A 138 3.66 -8.70 1.74
N MET A 139 4.63 -7.92 1.25
CA MET A 139 5.25 -8.13 -0.06
C MET A 139 5.91 -9.50 -0.14
N LEU A 140 6.79 -9.82 0.81
CA LEU A 140 7.49 -11.11 0.86
C LEU A 140 6.54 -12.30 0.91
N THR A 141 5.56 -12.27 1.81
CA THR A 141 4.59 -13.36 1.97
C THR A 141 3.66 -13.47 0.76
N SER A 142 3.25 -12.35 0.15
CA SER A 142 2.42 -12.39 -1.06
C SER A 142 3.20 -12.90 -2.27
N HIS A 143 4.46 -12.48 -2.42
CA HIS A 143 5.34 -12.96 -3.47
C HIS A 143 5.61 -14.45 -3.36
N TYR A 144 5.90 -14.94 -2.15
CA TYR A 144 6.03 -16.36 -1.87
C TYR A 144 4.82 -17.16 -2.35
N MET A 145 3.63 -16.73 -1.94
CA MET A 145 2.38 -17.42 -2.28
C MET A 145 2.14 -17.42 -3.79
N ALA A 146 2.33 -16.28 -4.47
CA ALA A 146 2.16 -16.19 -5.92
C ALA A 146 3.18 -17.05 -6.69
N VAL A 147 4.42 -17.13 -6.23
CA VAL A 147 5.45 -18.00 -6.84
C VAL A 147 5.09 -19.48 -6.63
N VAL A 148 4.68 -19.87 -5.42
CA VAL A 148 4.28 -21.26 -5.15
C VAL A 148 3.04 -21.66 -5.96
N GLU A 149 2.01 -20.81 -6.00
CA GLU A 149 0.78 -21.05 -6.77
C GLU A 149 1.06 -21.16 -8.28
N SER A 150 1.92 -20.30 -8.83
CA SER A 150 2.27 -20.35 -10.27
C SER A 150 3.10 -21.56 -10.67
N HIS A 151 3.74 -22.24 -9.71
CA HIS A 151 4.52 -23.46 -9.93
C HIS A 151 3.78 -24.72 -9.49
N ASP A 152 2.53 -24.60 -9.01
CA ASP A 152 1.69 -25.73 -8.64
C ASP A 152 1.12 -26.38 -9.92
N PRO A 153 1.43 -27.66 -10.22
CA PRO A 153 0.92 -28.35 -11.41
C PRO A 153 -0.61 -28.50 -11.42
N SER A 154 -1.26 -28.37 -10.27
CA SER A 154 -2.71 -28.50 -10.11
C SER A 154 -3.47 -27.18 -10.27
N ALA A 155 -2.76 -26.04 -10.25
CA ALA A 155 -3.38 -24.74 -10.47
C ALA A 155 -3.80 -24.61 -11.93
N GLU A 156 -5.02 -24.09 -12.19
CA GLU A 156 -5.40 -23.65 -13.53
C GLU A 156 -4.34 -22.66 -14.00
N GLN A 157 -3.66 -22.96 -15.12
CA GLN A 157 -2.61 -22.12 -15.69
C GLN A 157 -3.22 -20.82 -16.23
N LEU A 158 -3.60 -19.91 -15.32
CA LEU A 158 -4.08 -18.57 -15.62
C LEU A 158 -2.93 -17.56 -15.69
N HIS A 159 -1.71 -17.96 -15.35
CA HIS A 159 -0.59 -17.04 -15.24
C HIS A 159 0.00 -16.74 -16.62
N SER A 160 -0.14 -15.49 -17.06
CA SER A 160 0.54 -15.00 -18.27
C SER A 160 2.06 -14.99 -18.05
N ALA A 161 2.83 -15.21 -19.11
CA ALA A 161 4.30 -15.11 -19.10
C ALA A 161 4.83 -13.73 -18.62
N ASP A 162 3.96 -12.73 -18.52
CA ASP A 162 4.30 -11.38 -18.09
C ASP A 162 4.30 -11.22 -16.54
N HIS A 163 3.98 -12.25 -15.75
CA HIS A 163 3.98 -12.20 -14.28
C HIS A 163 5.12 -12.97 -13.61
N ILE A 164 5.76 -12.35 -12.61
CA ILE A 164 6.74 -12.98 -11.71
C ILE A 164 6.28 -12.78 -10.28
N GLY A 165 5.63 -13.82 -9.70
CA GLY A 165 4.97 -13.72 -8.41
C GLY A 165 3.94 -12.59 -8.40
N ILE A 166 4.13 -11.58 -7.55
CA ILE A 166 3.22 -10.42 -7.47
C ILE A 166 3.54 -9.29 -8.46
N VAL A 167 4.64 -9.43 -9.21
CA VAL A 167 5.11 -8.43 -10.16
C VAL A 167 4.50 -8.70 -11.53
N ASP A 168 3.96 -7.65 -12.16
CA ASP A 168 3.58 -7.63 -13.56
C ASP A 168 4.66 -6.88 -14.34
N THR A 169 5.31 -7.55 -15.27
CA THR A 169 6.40 -7.00 -16.10
C THR A 169 5.88 -6.05 -17.19
N LYS A 170 4.58 -6.09 -17.49
CA LYS A 170 3.89 -5.22 -18.45
C LYS A 170 2.69 -4.54 -17.80
N CYS A 171 2.86 -4.10 -16.55
CA CYS A 171 1.85 -3.39 -15.79
C CYS A 171 1.40 -2.14 -16.54
N ASN A 172 0.10 -2.04 -16.84
CA ASN A 172 -0.49 -0.89 -17.50
C ASN A 172 -1.15 0.06 -16.48
N PRO A 173 -0.51 1.21 -16.13
CA PRO A 173 -1.02 2.14 -15.14
C PRO A 173 -2.32 2.82 -15.58
N GLY A 174 -2.53 3.03 -16.89
CA GLY A 174 -3.78 3.59 -17.43
C GLY A 174 -4.97 2.68 -17.13
N ARG A 175 -4.83 1.39 -17.42
CA ARG A 175 -5.85 0.38 -17.10
C ARG A 175 -6.12 0.28 -15.61
N ILE A 176 -5.09 0.27 -14.78
CA ILE A 176 -5.25 0.22 -13.31
C ILE A 176 -5.99 1.47 -12.80
N CYS A 177 -5.69 2.65 -13.35
CA CYS A 177 -6.42 3.87 -13.03
C CYS A 177 -7.90 3.80 -13.43
N GLU A 178 -8.21 3.23 -14.59
CA GLU A 178 -9.59 3.02 -15.02
C GLU A 178 -10.34 2.03 -14.12
N GLU A 179 -9.69 0.94 -13.72
CA GLU A 179 -10.26 -0.05 -12.80
C GLU A 179 -10.52 0.57 -11.42
N ALA A 180 -9.57 1.33 -10.88
CA ALA A 180 -9.74 2.06 -9.62
C ALA A 180 -10.85 3.11 -9.71
N ALA A 181 -10.92 3.88 -10.81
CA ALA A 181 -11.98 4.85 -11.06
C ALA A 181 -13.37 4.18 -11.06
N LYS A 182 -13.54 3.09 -11.80
CA LYS A 182 -14.80 2.32 -11.84
C LYS A 182 -15.18 1.79 -10.45
N ALA A 183 -14.20 1.26 -9.71
CA ALA A 183 -14.44 0.75 -8.36
C ALA A 183 -14.97 1.86 -7.42
N VAL A 184 -14.38 3.06 -7.46
CA VAL A 184 -14.86 4.19 -6.64
C VAL A 184 -16.22 4.69 -7.12
N GLN A 185 -16.43 4.84 -8.43
CA GLN A 185 -17.74 5.23 -8.97
C GLN A 185 -18.86 4.29 -8.53
N ALA A 186 -18.60 2.98 -8.51
CA ALA A 186 -19.55 1.99 -8.01
C ALA A 186 -19.89 2.18 -6.52
N MET A 187 -18.92 2.56 -5.68
CA MET A 187 -19.17 2.86 -4.25
C MET A 187 -20.13 4.05 -4.04
N TYR A 188 -20.12 5.02 -4.96
CA TYR A 188 -21.00 6.21 -4.89
C TYR A 188 -22.30 6.05 -5.69
N ALA A 189 -22.44 4.97 -6.47
CA ALA A 189 -23.67 4.66 -7.20
C ALA A 189 -24.75 4.00 -6.32
N ASN A 190 -24.43 3.60 -5.09
CA ASN A 190 -25.39 2.96 -4.18
C ASN A 190 -26.56 3.92 -3.84
N PRO A 191 -27.82 3.56 -4.17
CA PRO A 191 -29.01 4.38 -3.89
C PRO A 191 -29.18 4.80 -2.44
N GLU A 192 -28.66 4.02 -1.49
CA GLU A 192 -28.75 4.31 -0.05
C GLU A 192 -27.97 5.56 0.36
N ARG A 193 -26.98 6.00 -0.44
CA ARG A 193 -26.13 7.15 -0.09
C ARG A 193 -26.79 8.52 -0.29
N GLN A 194 -28.01 8.61 -0.82
CA GLN A 194 -28.75 9.88 -1.05
C GLN A 194 -27.95 10.99 -1.75
N VAL A 195 -26.86 10.66 -2.47
CA VAL A 195 -26.05 11.64 -3.19
C VAL A 195 -26.70 11.93 -4.54
N ALA A 196 -27.07 13.19 -4.78
CA ALA A 196 -27.70 13.60 -6.04
C ALA A 196 -26.66 13.68 -7.18
N GLY A 197 -26.77 12.78 -8.16
CA GLY A 197 -25.96 12.77 -9.37
C GLY A 197 -24.90 11.66 -9.41
N SER A 198 -24.28 11.47 -10.58
CA SER A 198 -23.25 10.45 -10.79
C SER A 198 -21.85 11.04 -10.67
N LEU A 199 -20.97 10.38 -9.91
CA LEU A 199 -19.56 10.72 -9.79
C LEU A 199 -18.86 10.55 -11.15
N SER A 200 -18.26 11.62 -11.69
CA SER A 200 -17.50 11.56 -12.93
C SER A 200 -16.00 11.46 -12.62
N VAL A 201 -15.36 10.37 -13.08
CA VAL A 201 -13.90 10.22 -13.06
C VAL A 201 -13.45 10.01 -14.50
N LYS A 202 -12.52 10.84 -14.99
CA LYS A 202 -12.01 10.79 -16.37
C LYS A 202 -10.54 10.42 -16.34
N VAL A 203 -10.18 9.33 -17.02
CA VAL A 203 -8.80 8.87 -17.14
C VAL A 203 -8.26 9.22 -18.52
N HIS A 204 -7.09 9.87 -18.56
CA HIS A 204 -6.39 10.23 -19.79
C HIS A 204 -4.96 9.70 -19.72
N SER A 205 -4.50 9.01 -20.76
CA SER A 205 -3.15 8.44 -20.84
C SER A 205 -2.37 9.07 -21.99
N HIS A 206 -1.15 9.53 -21.72
CA HIS A 206 -0.28 10.20 -22.69
C HIS A 206 1.13 9.61 -22.62
N SER A 207 1.63 9.08 -23.76
CA SER A 207 3.00 8.59 -23.89
C SER A 207 3.86 9.59 -24.65
N ASP A 208 5.08 9.86 -24.16
CA ASP A 208 6.07 10.72 -24.84
C ASP A 208 6.60 10.10 -26.15
N SER A 209 6.40 8.79 -26.36
CA SER A 209 6.88 8.07 -27.55
C SER A 209 6.04 8.28 -28.82
N GLY A 210 5.00 9.13 -28.79
CA GLY A 210 4.15 9.43 -29.96
C GLY A 210 3.29 8.26 -30.45
N SER A 211 3.43 7.07 -29.87
CA SER A 211 2.56 5.91 -30.10
C SER A 211 1.49 5.87 -29.01
N LEU A 212 0.23 5.68 -29.41
CA LEU A 212 -0.89 5.34 -28.52
C LEU A 212 -0.72 3.97 -27.83
N SER A 213 0.43 3.31 -28.00
CA SER A 213 0.79 2.11 -27.24
C SER A 213 0.62 2.39 -25.75
N ALA A 214 -0.16 1.52 -25.10
CA ALA A 214 -0.33 1.51 -23.66
C ALA A 214 1.02 1.69 -22.95
N ILE A 215 1.05 2.62 -22.00
CA ILE A 215 2.18 2.75 -21.08
C ILE A 215 2.31 1.41 -20.35
N GLU A 216 3.47 0.76 -20.41
CA GLU A 216 3.75 -0.51 -19.72
C GLU A 216 5.08 -0.40 -18.97
N PHE A 217 5.16 -0.97 -17.76
CA PHE A 217 6.38 -1.05 -16.95
C PHE A 217 6.30 -2.18 -15.92
N SER A 218 7.44 -2.62 -15.39
CA SER A 218 7.45 -3.60 -14.29
C SER A 218 7.01 -2.96 -12.97
N TYR A 219 5.90 -3.45 -12.41
CA TYR A 219 5.37 -2.96 -11.13
C TYR A 219 4.49 -3.98 -10.42
N ILE A 220 4.00 -3.67 -9.22
CA ILE A 220 3.03 -4.50 -8.47
C ILE A 220 1.62 -3.90 -8.66
N PRO A 221 0.74 -4.49 -9.51
CA PRO A 221 -0.56 -3.92 -9.84
C PRO A 221 -1.43 -3.64 -8.61
N LYS A 222 -1.42 -4.56 -7.64
CA LYS A 222 -2.20 -4.44 -6.39
C LYS A 222 -1.85 -3.17 -5.60
N TYR A 223 -0.58 -2.76 -5.60
CA TYR A 223 -0.15 -1.57 -4.86
C TYR A 223 -0.53 -0.31 -5.60
N LEU A 224 -0.36 -0.29 -6.93
CA LEU A 224 -0.81 0.83 -7.74
C LEU A 224 -2.32 1.05 -7.63
N PHE A 225 -3.09 -0.03 -7.75
CA PHE A 225 -4.54 0.01 -7.59
C PHE A 225 -4.93 0.58 -6.23
N TYR A 226 -4.30 0.12 -5.14
CA TYR A 226 -4.56 0.64 -3.79
C TYR A 226 -4.30 2.14 -3.69
N ILE A 227 -3.13 2.62 -4.12
CA ILE A 227 -2.77 4.04 -4.04
C ILE A 227 -3.78 4.88 -4.84
N VAL A 228 -4.05 4.50 -6.08
CA VAL A 228 -4.96 5.25 -6.96
C VAL A 228 -6.39 5.21 -6.43
N GLN A 229 -6.86 4.07 -5.93
CA GLN A 229 -8.20 3.95 -5.35
C GLN A 229 -8.36 4.86 -4.11
N GLU A 230 -7.38 4.91 -3.21
CA GLU A 230 -7.45 5.78 -2.03
C GLU A 230 -7.43 7.27 -2.42
N LEU A 231 -6.62 7.66 -3.40
CA LEU A 231 -6.58 9.04 -3.90
C LEU A 231 -7.90 9.45 -4.56
N ILE A 232 -8.49 8.58 -5.39
CA ILE A 232 -9.80 8.84 -6.02
C ILE A 232 -10.90 8.84 -4.96
N LYS A 233 -10.86 7.97 -3.94
CA LYS A 233 -11.84 8.00 -2.82
C LYS A 233 -11.81 9.33 -2.07
N ASN A 234 -10.62 9.83 -1.73
CA ASN A 234 -10.48 11.10 -1.04
C ASN A 234 -10.98 12.27 -1.91
N SER A 235 -10.59 12.27 -3.19
CA SER A 235 -11.06 13.24 -4.20
C SER A 235 -12.59 13.22 -4.34
N ALA A 236 -13.19 12.02 -4.37
CA ALA A 236 -14.63 11.83 -4.49
C ALA A 236 -15.37 12.33 -3.26
N ARG A 237 -14.88 12.01 -2.06
CA ARG A 237 -15.43 12.52 -0.81
C ARG A 237 -15.43 14.05 -0.79
N ALA A 238 -14.29 14.68 -1.06
CA ALA A 238 -14.17 16.14 -1.08
C ALA A 238 -15.10 16.77 -2.12
N THR A 239 -15.19 16.18 -3.32
CA THR A 239 -16.07 16.65 -4.39
C THR A 239 -17.56 16.56 -4.01
N VAL A 240 -17.97 15.46 -3.36
CA VAL A 240 -19.35 15.29 -2.86
C VAL A 240 -19.68 16.33 -1.79
N GLU A 241 -18.83 16.44 -0.76
CA GLU A 241 -19.00 17.43 0.32
C GLU A 241 -19.08 18.87 -0.24
N ALA A 242 -18.23 19.20 -1.23
CA ALA A 242 -18.25 20.50 -1.87
C ALA A 242 -19.52 20.76 -2.71
N CYS A 243 -20.16 19.72 -3.27
CA CYS A 243 -21.43 19.85 -4.00
C CYS A 243 -22.62 20.04 -3.06
N GLU A 244 -22.55 19.50 -1.83
CA GLU A 244 -23.58 19.73 -0.81
C GLU A 244 -23.61 21.19 -0.35
N VAL A 245 -22.42 21.80 -0.24
CA VAL A 245 -22.23 23.21 0.11
C VAL A 245 -22.57 24.14 -1.06
N ASP A 246 -22.04 23.89 -2.26
CA ASP A 246 -22.31 24.67 -3.47
C ASP A 246 -23.15 23.88 -4.48
N ARG A 247 -24.47 24.02 -4.36
CA ARG A 247 -25.48 23.34 -5.19
C ARG A 247 -25.60 23.89 -6.62
N ARG A 248 -24.78 24.87 -7.01
CA ARG A 248 -24.80 25.43 -8.38
C ARG A 248 -24.22 24.47 -9.41
N ARG A 249 -23.33 23.58 -8.99
CA ARG A 249 -22.70 22.58 -9.85
C ARG A 249 -23.04 21.17 -9.35
N THR A 250 -23.44 20.31 -10.27
CA THR A 250 -23.66 18.89 -9.98
C THR A 250 -22.35 18.12 -9.91
N LEU A 251 -22.38 16.92 -9.33
CA LEU A 251 -21.21 16.03 -9.30
C LEU A 251 -20.66 15.70 -10.68
N SER A 252 -21.55 15.50 -11.67
CA SER A 252 -21.16 15.26 -13.06
C SER A 252 -20.42 16.46 -13.69
N GLN A 253 -20.63 17.66 -13.17
CA GLN A 253 -19.95 18.88 -13.62
C GLN A 253 -18.61 19.10 -12.91
N ARG A 254 -18.26 18.32 -11.89
CA ARG A 254 -16.99 18.37 -11.16
C ARG A 254 -16.21 17.06 -11.35
N PRO A 255 -15.71 16.78 -12.57
CA PRO A 255 -15.02 15.53 -12.83
C PRO A 255 -13.69 15.50 -12.09
N ILE A 256 -13.38 14.36 -11.47
CA ILE A 256 -12.03 14.03 -11.03
C ILE A 256 -11.23 13.64 -12.27
N ILE A 257 -10.11 14.31 -12.51
CA ILE A 257 -9.27 14.09 -13.69
C ILE A 257 -8.05 13.29 -13.28
N VAL A 258 -7.93 12.09 -13.83
CA VAL A 258 -6.75 11.23 -13.70
C VAL A 258 -5.94 11.34 -14.99
N THR A 259 -4.70 11.80 -14.89
CA THR A 259 -3.77 11.92 -16.01
C THR A 259 -2.60 10.98 -15.77
N VAL A 260 -2.39 10.02 -16.67
CA VAL A 260 -1.26 9.10 -16.66
C VAL A 260 -0.29 9.53 -17.75
N CYS A 261 0.95 9.80 -17.37
CA CYS A 261 2.03 10.16 -18.27
C CYS A 261 3.23 9.26 -17.99
N ALA A 262 4.05 9.00 -19.01
CA ALA A 262 5.31 8.29 -18.80
C ALA A 262 6.37 8.73 -19.81
N ASP A 263 7.62 8.69 -19.34
CA ASP A 263 8.82 8.75 -20.16
C ASP A 263 9.60 7.43 -20.02
N GLN A 264 10.88 7.41 -20.41
CA GLN A 264 11.75 6.24 -20.31
C GLN A 264 12.15 5.85 -18.88
N LYS A 265 12.07 6.78 -17.92
CA LYS A 265 12.57 6.61 -16.53
C LYS A 265 11.45 6.45 -15.51
N GLN A 266 10.32 7.11 -15.72
CA GLN A 266 9.26 7.19 -14.72
C GLN A 266 7.87 7.18 -15.34
N VAL A 267 6.91 6.77 -14.51
CA VAL A 267 5.48 6.93 -14.73
C VAL A 267 4.99 7.97 -13.73
N ALA A 268 4.25 8.98 -14.20
CA ALA A 268 3.61 10.00 -13.38
C ALA A 268 2.09 9.88 -13.50
N ILE A 269 1.39 9.91 -12.36
CA ILE A 269 -0.06 9.88 -12.30
C ILE A 269 -0.52 11.09 -11.51
N ARG A 270 -1.28 11.98 -12.16
CA ARG A 270 -1.92 13.13 -11.52
C ARG A 270 -3.40 12.82 -11.30
N ILE A 271 -3.89 13.02 -10.09
CA ILE A 271 -5.32 12.94 -9.75
C ILE A 271 -5.74 14.31 -9.24
N ALA A 272 -6.54 15.02 -10.03
CA ALA A 272 -6.98 16.39 -9.74
C ALA A 272 -8.49 16.40 -9.45
N ASP A 273 -8.87 16.98 -8.31
CA ASP A 273 -10.26 17.15 -7.91
C ASP A 273 -10.74 18.60 -7.98
N GLN A 274 -12.04 18.80 -7.76
CA GLN A 274 -12.66 20.11 -7.59
C GLN A 274 -13.45 20.15 -6.27
N GLY A 275 -12.83 19.57 -5.23
CA GLY A 275 -13.40 19.41 -3.89
C GLY A 275 -13.25 20.64 -2.99
N GLY A 276 -12.80 21.77 -3.52
CA GLY A 276 -12.66 23.02 -2.76
C GLY A 276 -11.37 23.15 -1.94
N GLY A 277 -10.50 22.14 -1.97
CA GLY A 277 -9.19 22.17 -1.29
C GLY A 277 -9.28 22.18 0.23
N VAL A 278 -8.12 22.29 0.89
CA VAL A 278 -7.97 22.32 2.35
C VAL A 278 -7.53 23.71 2.79
N PRO A 279 -8.08 24.32 3.85
CA PRO A 279 -7.59 25.61 4.35
C PRO A 279 -6.08 25.56 4.67
N PHE A 280 -5.34 26.64 4.39
CA PHE A 280 -3.88 26.67 4.58
C PHE A 280 -3.42 26.23 5.97
N GLY A 281 -4.12 26.67 7.03
CA GLY A 281 -3.79 26.29 8.41
C GLY A 281 -4.02 24.83 8.77
N LYS A 282 -4.54 24.01 7.85
CA LYS A 282 -4.76 22.56 8.02
C LYS A 282 -4.08 21.72 6.93
N ALA A 283 -3.35 22.35 6.01
CA ALA A 283 -2.75 21.66 4.87
C ALA A 283 -1.66 20.67 5.31
N ASP A 284 -0.91 21.02 6.35
CA ASP A 284 0.15 20.16 6.90
C ASP A 284 -0.41 18.90 7.57
N GLU A 285 -1.66 18.96 8.05
CA GLU A 285 -2.34 17.85 8.71
C GLU A 285 -2.90 16.79 7.73
N ILE A 286 -2.88 17.03 6.42
CA ILE A 286 -3.42 16.09 5.42
C ILE A 286 -2.73 14.72 5.50
N TRP A 287 -1.44 14.71 5.85
CA TRP A 287 -0.65 13.50 6.02
C TRP A 287 -0.78 12.85 7.39
N SER A 288 -1.48 13.49 8.33
CA SER A 288 -1.60 12.95 9.67
C SER A 288 -2.50 11.72 9.66
N TYR A 289 -2.02 10.63 10.26
CA TYR A 289 -2.89 9.49 10.57
C TYR A 289 -4.14 9.96 11.33
N LEU A 290 -5.28 9.38 10.97
CA LEU A 290 -6.61 9.64 11.52
C LEU A 290 -7.23 11.02 11.17
N PHE A 291 -6.57 11.88 10.38
CA PHE A 291 -7.07 13.22 10.02
C PHE A 291 -8.51 13.21 9.45
N SER A 292 -8.81 12.25 8.57
CA SER A 292 -10.11 12.18 7.88
C SER A 292 -11.06 11.09 8.43
N THR A 293 -10.86 10.63 9.66
CA THR A 293 -11.63 9.49 10.23
C THR A 293 -13.13 9.74 10.29
N SER A 294 -13.92 8.75 9.85
CA SER A 294 -15.37 8.72 10.03
C SER A 294 -15.72 8.16 11.42
N LYS A 295 -16.78 8.67 12.06
CA LYS A 295 -17.22 8.27 13.42
C LYS A 295 -17.84 6.85 13.52
N GLN A 296 -17.72 5.99 12.51
CA GLN A 296 -18.44 4.71 12.49
C GLN A 296 -17.73 3.63 13.34
N PRO A 297 -18.47 2.61 13.85
CA PRO A 297 -17.92 1.61 14.76
C PRO A 297 -16.97 0.60 14.10
N PHE A 298 -15.93 0.17 14.83
CA PHE A 298 -14.92 -0.84 14.43
C PHE A 298 -15.48 -2.12 13.80
N GLN A 299 -16.61 -2.62 14.34
CA GLN A 299 -17.17 -3.94 14.03
C GLN A 299 -17.73 -4.03 12.60
N GLU A 300 -18.44 -3.00 12.12
CA GLU A 300 -19.09 -2.98 10.80
C GLU A 300 -18.05 -2.91 9.66
N TYR A 301 -16.83 -2.46 9.95
CA TYR A 301 -15.76 -2.33 8.97
C TYR A 301 -14.98 -3.61 8.69
N LEU A 302 -14.80 -4.47 9.69
CA LEU A 302 -14.15 -5.78 9.52
C LEU A 302 -14.93 -6.69 8.56
N GLU A 303 -16.25 -6.48 8.46
CA GLU A 303 -17.17 -7.23 7.60
C GLU A 303 -17.23 -6.65 6.17
N SER A 304 -16.94 -5.36 5.99
CA SER A 304 -17.08 -4.63 4.71
C SER A 304 -16.04 -4.98 3.62
N GLY A 305 -15.06 -5.84 3.92
CA GLY A 305 -14.08 -6.32 2.92
C GLY A 305 -13.09 -5.28 2.39
N SER A 306 -13.16 -4.02 2.83
CA SER A 306 -12.14 -2.98 2.59
C SER A 306 -11.47 -2.61 3.93
N PRO A 307 -10.38 -3.29 4.34
CA PRO A 307 -9.86 -3.25 5.71
C PRO A 307 -9.38 -1.87 6.20
N LEU A 308 -9.41 -0.84 5.35
CA LEU A 308 -8.74 0.46 5.56
C LEU A 308 -9.64 1.67 5.30
N ALA A 309 -10.86 1.46 4.77
CA ALA A 309 -11.77 2.56 4.51
C ALA A 309 -12.28 3.16 5.85
N GLY A 310 -12.21 4.48 6.00
CA GLY A 310 -12.75 5.20 7.17
C GLY A 310 -11.78 5.45 8.33
N TRP A 311 -10.60 4.81 8.32
CA TRP A 311 -9.61 4.91 9.41
C TRP A 311 -8.64 6.09 9.29
N GLY A 312 -8.70 6.91 8.23
CA GLY A 312 -7.75 8.03 8.06
C GLY A 312 -6.27 7.59 7.97
N VAL A 313 -6.02 6.31 7.66
CA VAL A 313 -4.68 5.74 7.42
C VAL A 313 -4.38 5.55 5.93
N GLY A 314 -5.38 5.66 5.06
CA GLY A 314 -5.28 5.29 3.65
C GLY A 314 -4.31 6.15 2.85
N LEU A 315 -4.36 7.47 3.02
CA LEU A 315 -3.49 8.41 2.32
C LEU A 315 -2.01 8.31 2.76
N PRO A 316 -1.69 8.32 4.08
CA PRO A 316 -0.32 8.06 4.52
C PRO A 316 0.19 6.69 4.07
N LEU A 317 -0.63 5.65 4.15
CA LEU A 317 -0.25 4.31 3.70
C LEU A 317 0.00 4.25 2.18
N GLY A 318 -0.79 4.96 1.37
CA GLY A 318 -0.55 5.13 -0.06
C GLY A 318 0.81 5.78 -0.36
N ARG A 319 1.18 6.81 0.42
CA ARG A 319 2.51 7.44 0.34
C ARG A 319 3.63 6.46 0.68
N LEU A 320 3.44 5.62 1.70
CA LEU A 320 4.42 4.59 2.07
C LEU A 320 4.57 3.53 0.99
N TYR A 321 3.48 3.08 0.34
CA TYR A 321 3.58 2.14 -0.79
C TYR A 321 4.37 2.74 -1.96
N ALA A 322 4.13 4.02 -2.31
CA ALA A 322 4.87 4.70 -3.36
C ALA A 322 6.37 4.78 -3.03
N ARG A 323 6.69 5.22 -1.80
CA ARG A 323 8.08 5.33 -1.31
C ARG A 323 8.80 3.99 -1.24
N TYR A 324 8.11 2.93 -0.80
CA TYR A 324 8.70 1.59 -0.67
C TYR A 324 9.30 1.09 -1.99
N LEU A 325 8.69 1.45 -3.12
CA LEU A 325 9.16 1.09 -4.46
C LEU A 325 9.98 2.21 -5.14
N GLY A 326 10.54 3.14 -4.36
CA GLY A 326 11.40 4.21 -4.85
C GLY A 326 10.67 5.37 -5.54
N GLY A 327 9.34 5.40 -5.49
CA GLY A 327 8.51 6.49 -5.97
C GLY A 327 8.26 7.59 -4.93
N SER A 328 7.39 8.54 -5.27
CA SER A 328 6.92 9.58 -4.36
C SER A 328 5.44 9.88 -4.58
N LEU A 329 4.79 10.41 -3.54
CA LEU A 329 3.42 10.92 -3.60
C LEU A 329 3.40 12.31 -2.95
N GLU A 330 2.98 13.30 -3.72
CA GLU A 330 2.95 14.71 -3.37
C GLU A 330 1.55 15.27 -3.58
N LEU A 331 1.17 16.29 -2.79
CA LEU A 331 -0.13 16.95 -2.90
C LEU A 331 0.09 18.45 -3.12
N MET A 332 -0.59 18.99 -4.11
CA MET A 332 -0.68 20.42 -4.38
C MET A 332 -2.08 20.88 -4.03
N ASN A 333 -2.20 21.56 -2.89
CA ASN A 333 -3.47 22.07 -2.39
C ASN A 333 -3.72 23.50 -2.89
N VAL A 334 -4.89 23.73 -3.50
CA VAL A 334 -5.34 25.06 -3.92
C VAL A 334 -6.67 25.36 -3.22
N PRO A 335 -6.64 26.04 -2.05
CA PRO A 335 -7.85 26.31 -1.28
C PRO A 335 -8.90 27.07 -2.09
N GLY A 336 -10.16 26.68 -1.94
CA GLY A 336 -11.29 27.17 -2.73
C GLY A 336 -11.42 26.54 -4.12
N THR A 337 -10.46 25.73 -4.56
CA THR A 337 -10.48 25.06 -5.86
C THR A 337 -10.50 23.54 -5.71
N GLY A 338 -9.45 22.94 -5.15
CA GLY A 338 -9.28 21.49 -5.11
C GLY A 338 -7.88 21.08 -4.68
N VAL A 339 -7.60 19.78 -4.78
CA VAL A 339 -6.28 19.20 -4.55
C VAL A 339 -5.84 18.40 -5.77
N ASP A 340 -4.59 18.58 -6.16
CA ASP A 340 -3.91 17.73 -7.14
C ASP A 340 -2.94 16.79 -6.41
N ALA A 341 -3.14 15.48 -6.55
CA ALA A 341 -2.19 14.47 -6.10
C ALA A 341 -1.27 14.04 -7.25
N TYR A 342 0.04 14.06 -7.02
CA TYR A 342 1.08 13.66 -7.97
C TYR A 342 1.79 12.41 -7.45
N LEU A 343 1.58 11.29 -8.12
CA LEU A 343 2.24 10.01 -7.85
C LEU A 343 3.33 9.79 -8.91
N PHE A 344 4.58 9.68 -8.48
CA PHE A 344 5.73 9.37 -9.33
C PHE A 344 6.24 7.97 -9.02
N LEU A 345 6.38 7.14 -10.06
CA LEU A 345 6.79 5.75 -9.96
C LEU A 345 8.02 5.53 -10.85
N ARG A 346 9.03 4.84 -10.33
CA ARG A 346 10.21 4.50 -11.11
C ARG A 346 9.91 3.33 -12.04
N ARG A 347 10.41 3.42 -13.27
CA ARG A 347 10.55 2.23 -14.12
C ARG A 347 11.76 1.45 -13.62
N ILE A 348 11.57 0.17 -13.39
CA ILE A 348 12.70 -0.73 -13.20
C ILE A 348 13.27 -0.99 -14.57
N ALA A 349 14.49 -0.52 -14.80
CA ALA A 349 15.24 -0.98 -15.95
C ALA A 349 15.41 -2.50 -15.79
N PRO A 350 15.15 -3.33 -16.82
CA PRO A 350 15.79 -4.64 -16.85
C PRO A 350 17.28 -4.34 -16.74
N SER A 351 17.86 -4.73 -15.59
CA SER A 351 19.23 -4.44 -15.18
C SER A 351 20.12 -4.12 -16.38
N GLU A 352 20.67 -2.91 -16.41
CA GLU A 352 21.85 -2.64 -17.23
C GLU A 352 22.83 -3.79 -16.96
N ARG A 353 22.92 -4.71 -17.92
CA ARG A 353 23.94 -5.75 -17.95
C ARG A 353 25.24 -4.99 -18.14
N ASP A 354 25.84 -4.55 -17.04
CA ASP A 354 27.17 -3.94 -16.88
C ASP A 354 27.13 -2.56 -16.19
N GLY A 355 27.05 -2.58 -14.85
CA GLY A 355 27.84 -1.67 -14.01
C GLY A 355 27.20 -0.38 -13.46
N ILE A 356 26.98 -0.40 -12.13
CA ILE A 356 27.04 0.72 -11.14
C ILE A 356 25.75 1.57 -10.96
N PRO A 357 25.39 2.07 -9.75
CA PRO A 357 25.55 1.58 -8.37
C PRO A 357 24.20 1.34 -7.65
N ARG A 358 24.21 0.51 -6.62
CA ARG A 358 23.07 0.34 -5.69
C ARG A 358 22.86 1.63 -4.89
N THR A 359 21.82 2.40 -5.17
CA THR A 359 21.42 3.51 -4.29
C THR A 359 20.76 2.94 -3.04
N SER A 360 21.45 3.06 -1.90
CA SER A 360 20.87 2.80 -0.58
C SER A 360 19.76 3.80 -0.29
N ILE A 361 18.66 3.31 0.27
CA ILE A 361 17.45 4.08 0.65
C ILE A 361 17.71 5.03 1.83
N SER A 362 18.95 5.08 2.35
CA SER A 362 19.36 5.96 3.46
C SER A 362 19.22 7.45 3.17
N ASP A 363 19.24 7.87 1.90
CA ASP A 363 19.41 9.28 1.56
C ASP A 363 18.09 10.03 1.28
N SER A 364 16.95 9.31 1.19
CA SER A 364 15.64 9.91 0.94
C SER A 364 14.80 10.16 2.21
N LEU A 365 15.39 9.97 3.40
CA LEU A 365 14.75 10.20 4.70
C LEU A 365 15.23 11.47 5.41
N ALA A 366 15.91 12.38 4.70
CA ALA A 366 16.15 13.71 5.23
C ALA A 366 14.80 14.45 5.38
N PRO A 367 14.48 15.02 6.56
CA PRO A 367 13.30 15.84 6.71
C PRO A 367 13.47 17.10 5.85
N VAL A 368 12.45 17.42 5.06
CA VAL A 368 12.21 18.79 4.56
C VAL A 368 11.29 19.46 5.54
#